data_AF-A0A8X7SJX2-F1
#
_entry.id   AF-A0A8X7SJX2-F1
#
_cell.length_a   1.000
_cell.length_b   1.000
_cell.length_c   1.000
_cell.angle_alpha   90.00
_cell.angle_beta   90.00
_cell.angle_gamma   90.00
#
_symmetry.space_group_name_H-M   'P 1'
#
loop_
_entity.id
_entity.type
_entity.pdbx_description
1 polymer ?
#
loop_
_entity_poly.entity_id
_entity_poly.type
_entity_poly.pdbx_seq_one_letter_code
_entity_poly.pdbx_strand_id
1 'polypeptide(L)'
;MGAMPEGRKCVTCIGHRVSESNRKSLGKCSRMLKRLLTDSKLQQVFLDEVTCKANQLYARLISVNGRPLSEEELDRLQTCPDPPKKLKPGDYWYDKLAGYWGKVGEKPCQIISHNMNIRGAMTEHASNGDTDIFINCQEITKTQLMMLKEFGKGD
;
A
#
# COMPACT_ATOMS: atom_id res chain seq x y z
N MET A 1 -25.81 8.95 -25.38
CA MET A 1 -24.38 9.02 -24.96
C MET A 1 -24.11 7.81 -24.08
N GLY A 2 -23.11 7.00 -24.42
CA GLY A 2 -22.80 5.76 -23.68
C GLY A 2 -22.31 6.04 -22.25
N ALA A 3 -22.55 5.09 -21.36
CA ALA A 3 -21.98 5.11 -20.01
C ALA A 3 -20.44 5.05 -20.09
N MET A 4 -19.75 5.73 -19.17
CA MET A 4 -18.29 5.68 -19.02
C MET A 4 -17.90 4.88 -17.77
N PRO A 5 -18.10 3.55 -17.77
CA PRO A 5 -18.01 2.74 -16.55
C PRO A 5 -16.59 2.63 -15.97
N GLU A 6 -15.55 2.97 -16.74
CA GLU A 6 -14.15 2.95 -16.29
C GLU A 6 -13.53 4.35 -16.15
N GLY A 7 -14.38 5.40 -16.18
CA GLY A 7 -13.96 6.79 -16.08
C GLY A 7 -13.25 7.29 -17.35
N ARG A 8 -12.12 7.98 -17.17
CA ARG A 8 -11.37 8.69 -18.23
C ARG A 8 -10.44 7.79 -19.04
N LYS A 9 -10.95 6.69 -19.57
CA LYS A 9 -10.23 5.80 -20.50
C LYS A 9 -10.63 6.06 -21.94
N CYS A 10 -9.65 5.96 -22.83
CA CYS A 10 -9.90 5.96 -24.26
C CYS A 10 -10.63 4.69 -24.69
N VAL A 11 -11.32 4.69 -25.84
CA VAL A 11 -12.09 3.52 -26.31
C VAL A 11 -11.23 2.25 -26.46
N THR A 12 -9.95 2.38 -26.82
CA THR A 12 -9.00 1.27 -26.91
C THR A 12 -8.35 0.91 -25.57
N CYS A 13 -8.57 1.71 -24.52
CA CYS A 13 -8.01 1.53 -23.19
C CYS A 13 -9.02 0.87 -22.22
N ILE A 14 -10.31 0.88 -22.55
CA ILE A 14 -11.37 0.23 -21.76
C ILE A 14 -11.05 -1.26 -21.64
N GLY A 15 -11.25 -1.83 -20.46
CA GLY A 15 -10.89 -3.21 -20.13
C GLY A 15 -9.40 -3.44 -19.84
N HIS A 16 -8.53 -2.49 -20.20
CA HIS A 16 -7.10 -2.56 -19.89
C HIS A 16 -6.76 -1.90 -18.56
N ARG A 17 -5.64 -2.31 -17.96
CA ARG A 17 -5.19 -1.77 -16.68
C ARG A 17 -4.68 -0.35 -16.84
N VAL A 18 -4.93 0.48 -15.83
CA VAL A 18 -4.25 1.76 -15.70
C VAL A 18 -2.78 1.51 -15.39
N SER A 19 -1.90 2.08 -16.21
CA SER A 19 -0.46 2.07 -15.93
C SER A 19 -0.17 2.69 -14.57
N GLU A 20 0.75 2.10 -13.80
CA GLU A 20 1.14 2.56 -12.46
C GLU A 20 1.55 4.05 -12.45
N SER A 21 2.21 4.50 -13.51
CA SER A 21 2.61 5.91 -13.69
C SER A 21 1.42 6.88 -13.68
N ASN A 22 0.26 6.42 -14.14
CA ASN A 22 -0.99 7.17 -14.25
C ASN A 22 -1.93 6.96 -13.04
N ARG A 23 -1.66 5.97 -12.18
CA ARG A 23 -2.50 5.71 -10.99
C ARG A 23 -2.59 6.91 -10.05
N LYS A 24 -1.51 7.69 -9.94
CA LYS A 24 -1.47 8.93 -9.13
C LYS A 24 -2.44 10.02 -9.58
N SER A 25 -3.02 9.91 -10.78
CA SER A 25 -4.00 10.85 -11.33
C SER A 25 -5.45 10.38 -11.26
N LEU A 26 -5.70 9.14 -10.80
CA LEU A 26 -7.07 8.65 -10.58
C LEU A 26 -7.78 9.56 -9.57
N GLY A 27 -9.04 9.89 -9.86
CA GLY A 27 -9.85 10.79 -9.03
C GLY A 27 -9.38 12.25 -9.00
N LYS A 28 -8.36 12.63 -9.79
CA LYS A 28 -7.89 14.02 -9.88
C LYS A 28 -8.49 14.76 -11.07
N CYS A 29 -9.04 15.94 -10.78
CA CYS A 29 -9.60 16.82 -11.79
C CYS A 29 -8.51 17.66 -12.51
N SER A 30 -8.60 17.76 -13.84
CA SER A 30 -7.79 18.71 -14.60
C SER A 30 -8.52 20.05 -14.72
N ARG A 31 -7.78 21.14 -14.94
CA ARG A 31 -8.39 22.47 -15.17
C ARG A 31 -9.33 22.48 -16.38
N MET A 32 -9.02 21.67 -17.40
CA MET A 32 -9.86 21.52 -18.59
C MET A 32 -11.19 20.83 -18.26
N LEU A 33 -11.16 19.75 -17.46
CA LEU A 33 -12.37 19.01 -17.06
C LEU A 33 -13.34 19.90 -16.26
N LYS A 34 -12.84 20.75 -15.38
CA LYS A 34 -13.67 21.74 -14.65
C LYS A 34 -14.38 22.73 -15.57
N ARG A 35 -13.84 23.01 -16.76
CA ARG A 35 -14.46 23.93 -17.73
C ARG A 35 -15.52 23.24 -18.60
N LEU A 36 -15.42 21.93 -18.78
CA LEU A 36 -16.24 21.16 -19.72
C LEU A 36 -17.44 20.47 -19.06
N LEU A 37 -17.38 20.21 -17.76
CA LEU A 37 -18.37 19.42 -17.04
C LEU A 37 -18.85 20.15 -15.78
N THR A 38 -20.12 19.90 -15.41
CA THR A 38 -20.66 20.34 -14.11
C THR A 38 -20.04 19.54 -12.97
N ASP A 39 -20.03 20.11 -11.77
CA ASP A 39 -19.43 19.48 -10.57
C ASP A 39 -20.02 18.09 -10.27
N SER A 40 -21.34 17.92 -10.42
CA SER A 40 -22.01 16.63 -10.22
C SER A 40 -21.56 15.57 -11.24
N LYS A 41 -21.36 15.95 -12.50
CA LYS A 41 -20.87 15.03 -13.54
C LYS A 41 -19.40 14.68 -13.33
N LEU A 42 -18.59 15.63 -12.87
CA LEU A 42 -17.21 15.39 -12.49
C LEU A 42 -17.09 14.40 -11.33
N GLN A 43 -17.91 14.56 -10.29
CA GLN A 43 -17.92 13.64 -9.17
C GLN A 43 -18.30 12.22 -9.58
N GLN A 44 -19.32 12.07 -10.45
CA GLN A 44 -19.66 10.75 -11.01
C GLN A 44 -18.50 10.13 -11.78
N VAL A 45 -17.87 10.88 -12.70
CA VAL A 45 -16.73 10.36 -13.48
C VAL A 45 -15.56 9.95 -12.58
N PHE A 46 -15.26 10.72 -11.53
CA PHE A 46 -14.19 10.36 -10.59
C PHE A 46 -14.56 9.18 -9.71
N LEU A 47 -15.81 9.08 -9.29
CA LEU A 47 -16.29 7.92 -8.54
C LEU A 47 -16.19 6.66 -9.40
N ASP A 48 -16.67 6.69 -10.64
CA ASP A 48 -16.58 5.57 -11.58
C ASP A 48 -15.11 5.22 -11.85
N GLU A 49 -14.25 6.22 -12.03
CA GLU A 49 -12.81 6.04 -12.23
C GLU A 49 -12.13 5.36 -11.03
N VAL A 50 -12.44 5.76 -9.80
CA VAL A 50 -11.79 5.25 -8.59
C VAL A 50 -12.39 3.92 -8.14
N THR A 51 -13.68 3.66 -8.40
CA THR A 51 -14.36 2.43 -7.98
C THR A 51 -14.22 1.29 -8.99
N CYS A 52 -13.97 1.59 -10.28
CA CYS A 52 -13.86 0.59 -11.33
C CYS A 52 -12.79 -0.48 -11.05
N LYS A 53 -13.19 -1.76 -11.15
CA LYS A 53 -12.33 -2.93 -10.94
C LYS A 53 -11.07 -2.93 -11.82
N ALA A 54 -11.17 -2.46 -13.07
CA ALA A 54 -10.03 -2.38 -13.99
C ALA A 54 -8.97 -1.33 -13.58
N ASN A 55 -9.34 -0.41 -12.68
CA ASN A 55 -8.47 0.66 -12.18
C ASN A 55 -7.88 0.31 -10.79
N GLN A 56 -8.46 -0.66 -10.08
CA GLN A 56 -7.97 -1.12 -8.77
C GLN A 56 -6.56 -1.73 -8.86
N LEU A 57 -5.83 -1.67 -7.74
CA LEU A 57 -4.59 -2.42 -7.57
C LEU A 57 -4.92 -3.92 -7.42
N TYR A 58 -4.15 -4.78 -8.08
CA TYR A 58 -4.29 -6.22 -7.90
C TYR A 58 -3.40 -6.69 -6.76
N ALA A 59 -3.96 -7.48 -5.85
CA ALA A 59 -3.24 -7.99 -4.67
C ALA A 59 -1.95 -8.73 -5.02
N ARG A 60 -1.97 -9.51 -6.11
CA ARG A 60 -0.81 -10.26 -6.59
C ARG A 60 0.42 -9.43 -6.98
N LEU A 61 0.26 -8.11 -7.17
CA LEU A 61 1.35 -7.20 -7.51
C LEU A 61 2.04 -6.61 -6.27
N ILE A 62 1.52 -6.91 -5.08
CA ILE A 62 2.00 -6.42 -3.80
C ILE A 62 2.39 -7.64 -2.99
N SER A 63 3.66 -7.74 -2.62
CA SER A 63 4.13 -8.79 -1.71
C SER A 63 4.30 -8.20 -0.32
N VAL A 64 3.85 -8.92 0.71
CA VAL A 64 4.11 -8.60 2.11
C VAL A 64 4.76 -9.82 2.76
N ASN A 65 5.87 -9.61 3.47
CA ASN A 65 6.63 -10.67 4.14
C ASN A 65 7.00 -11.80 3.16
N GLY A 66 7.51 -11.41 1.98
CA GLY A 66 7.97 -12.33 0.93
C GLY A 66 6.88 -13.09 0.19
N ARG A 67 5.60 -12.72 0.35
CA ARG A 67 4.48 -13.42 -0.31
C ARG A 67 3.46 -12.44 -0.93
N PRO A 68 2.97 -12.69 -2.16
CA PRO A 68 1.99 -11.83 -2.82
C PRO A 68 0.65 -11.84 -2.10
N LEU A 69 0.01 -10.68 -1.87
CA LEU A 69 -1.27 -10.60 -1.15
C LEU A 69 -2.40 -11.34 -1.87
N SER A 70 -3.36 -11.86 -1.10
CA SER A 70 -4.69 -12.21 -1.63
C SER A 70 -5.59 -10.97 -1.76
N GLU A 71 -6.64 -11.05 -2.57
CA GLU A 71 -7.60 -9.93 -2.72
C GLU A 71 -8.24 -9.56 -1.36
N GLU A 72 -8.52 -10.55 -0.50
CA GLU A 72 -9.03 -10.32 0.86
C GLU A 72 -8.01 -9.61 1.75
N GLU A 73 -6.73 -9.98 1.67
CA GLU A 73 -5.67 -9.33 2.45
C GLU A 73 -5.44 -7.90 1.98
N LEU A 74 -5.49 -7.66 0.68
CA LEU A 74 -5.38 -6.32 0.11
C LEU A 74 -6.58 -5.45 0.51
N ASP A 75 -7.80 -5.99 0.51
CA ASP A 75 -8.99 -5.29 0.98
C ASP A 75 -8.87 -4.93 2.46
N ARG A 76 -8.46 -5.88 3.31
CA ARG A 76 -8.21 -5.63 4.73
C ARG A 76 -7.11 -4.59 4.97
N LEU A 77 -6.06 -4.59 4.16
CA LEU A 77 -4.98 -3.60 4.22
C LEU A 77 -5.47 -2.19 3.86
N GLN A 78 -6.43 -2.08 2.93
CA GLN A 78 -6.96 -0.79 2.48
C GLN A 78 -8.10 -0.26 3.36
N THR A 79 -8.85 -1.15 4.00
CA THR A 79 -10.02 -0.83 4.84
C THR A 79 -9.71 -0.75 6.33
N CYS A 80 -8.48 -1.06 6.75
CA CYS A 80 -8.10 -0.90 8.15
C CYS A 80 -8.12 0.58 8.59
N PRO A 81 -8.21 0.87 9.90
CA PRO A 81 -8.27 2.24 10.41
C PRO A 81 -7.11 3.14 9.94
N ASP A 82 -5.90 2.58 9.86
CA ASP A 82 -4.68 3.27 9.47
C ASP A 82 -4.01 2.53 8.30
N PRO A 83 -4.50 2.68 7.06
CA PRO A 83 -3.98 1.94 5.91
C PRO A 83 -2.68 2.57 5.39
N PRO A 84 -1.82 1.79 4.69
CA PRO A 84 -0.61 2.32 4.09
C PRO A 84 -0.94 3.36 3.02
N LYS A 85 -0.36 4.55 3.18
CA LYS A 85 -0.57 5.68 2.26
C LYS A 85 0.17 5.43 0.96
N LYS A 86 -0.53 5.62 -0.16
CA LYS A 86 0.02 5.51 -1.53
C LYS A 86 0.63 4.14 -1.79
N LEU A 87 -0.07 3.07 -1.41
CA LEU A 87 0.30 1.70 -1.74
C LEU A 87 0.52 1.56 -3.26
N LYS A 88 1.61 0.91 -3.64
CA LYS A 88 2.01 0.68 -5.02
C LYS A 88 2.42 -0.78 -5.17
N PRO A 89 2.49 -1.32 -6.39
CA PRO A 89 3.14 -2.60 -6.63
C PRO A 89 4.57 -2.62 -6.11
N GLY A 90 4.97 -3.75 -5.55
CA GLY A 90 6.30 -3.97 -4.99
C GLY A 90 6.28 -4.87 -3.77
N ASP A 91 7.47 -5.05 -3.20
CA ASP A 91 7.70 -5.92 -2.06
C ASP A 91 7.84 -5.10 -0.78
N TYR A 92 7.03 -5.47 0.21
CA TYR A 92 6.89 -4.81 1.49
C TYR A 92 7.11 -5.80 2.64
N TRP A 93 7.40 -5.25 3.80
CA TRP A 93 7.40 -5.96 5.06
C TRP A 93 6.47 -5.28 6.04
N TYR A 94 5.88 -6.10 6.91
CA TYR A 94 4.95 -5.65 7.92
C TYR A 94 5.22 -6.37 9.24
N ASP A 95 5.50 -5.59 10.29
CA ASP A 95 5.53 -6.07 11.66
C ASP A 95 4.12 -6.00 12.25
N LYS A 96 3.53 -7.16 12.49
CA LYS A 96 2.19 -7.29 13.06
C LYS A 96 2.10 -6.74 14.49
N LEU A 97 3.16 -6.87 15.29
CA LEU A 97 3.14 -6.47 16.70
C LEU A 97 3.31 -4.97 16.86
N ALA A 98 4.26 -4.38 16.13
CA ALA A 98 4.59 -2.95 16.21
C ALA A 98 3.90 -2.11 15.12
N GLY A 99 3.13 -2.72 14.22
CA GLY A 99 2.43 -2.01 13.15
C GLY A 99 3.37 -1.39 12.10
N TYR A 100 4.66 -1.73 12.11
CA TYR A 100 5.63 -1.15 11.20
C TYR A 100 5.42 -1.64 9.78
N TRP A 101 5.47 -0.70 8.85
CA TRP A 101 5.30 -0.94 7.42
C TRP A 101 6.45 -0.29 6.65
N GLY A 102 7.06 -1.05 5.76
CA GLY A 102 8.18 -0.60 4.94
C GLY A 102 8.31 -1.39 3.66
N LYS A 103 9.11 -0.89 2.72
CA LYS A 103 9.56 -1.69 1.58
C LYS A 103 10.67 -2.63 2.02
N VAL A 104 10.76 -3.80 1.41
CA VAL A 104 11.86 -4.74 1.66
C VAL A 104 13.21 -4.05 1.41
N GLY A 105 14.13 -4.18 2.37
CA GLY A 105 15.45 -3.55 2.35
C GLY A 105 15.48 -2.10 2.84
N GLU A 106 14.32 -1.47 3.07
CA GLU A 106 14.20 -0.11 3.60
C GLU A 106 13.79 -0.12 5.08
N LYS A 107 14.14 0.96 5.79
CA LYS A 107 13.63 1.25 7.14
C LYS A 107 12.10 1.42 7.10
N PRO A 108 11.40 1.26 8.24
CA PRO A 108 9.96 1.49 8.27
C PRO A 108 9.64 2.90 7.80
N CYS A 109 8.70 3.01 6.86
CA CYS A 109 8.29 4.28 6.30
C CYS A 109 6.98 4.78 6.91
N GLN A 110 6.18 3.89 7.49
CA GLN A 110 4.88 4.18 8.09
C GLN A 110 4.60 3.24 9.28
N ILE A 111 3.72 3.69 10.17
CA ILE A 111 3.04 2.84 11.14
C ILE A 111 1.60 2.71 10.65
N ILE A 112 1.14 1.48 10.46
CA ILE A 112 -0.23 1.14 10.05
C ILE A 112 -0.93 0.39 11.18
N SER A 113 -2.21 0.06 11.03
CA SER A 113 -2.95 -0.67 12.05
C SER A 113 -2.22 -1.95 12.48
N HIS A 114 -2.14 -2.19 13.78
CA HIS A 114 -1.40 -3.30 14.39
C HIS A 114 -2.30 -4.55 14.45
N ASN A 115 -1.71 -5.72 14.74
CA ASN A 115 -2.41 -7.00 14.89
C ASN A 115 -3.24 -7.43 13.67
N MET A 116 -3.01 -6.84 12.50
CA MET A 116 -3.67 -7.27 11.29
C MET A 116 -3.11 -8.63 10.88
N ASN A 117 -4.01 -9.57 10.59
CA ASN A 117 -3.62 -10.90 10.13
C ASN A 117 -3.35 -10.88 8.62
N ILE A 118 -2.27 -10.22 8.21
CA ILE A 118 -1.79 -10.16 6.83
C ILE A 118 -0.53 -11.01 6.76
N ARG A 119 -0.56 -12.06 5.93
CA ARG A 119 0.50 -13.07 5.72
C ARG A 119 1.59 -13.19 6.79
N GLY A 120 1.47 -14.25 7.59
CA GLY A 120 2.58 -15.05 8.15
C GLY A 120 3.68 -14.33 8.95
N ALA A 121 4.61 -15.12 9.49
CA ALA A 121 5.81 -14.58 10.13
C ALA A 121 6.68 -13.82 9.10
N MET A 122 7.38 -12.78 9.55
CA MET A 122 8.34 -12.03 8.73
C MET A 122 9.42 -12.97 8.18
N THR A 123 9.78 -12.78 6.91
CA THR A 123 10.92 -13.47 6.28
C THR A 123 12.24 -12.88 6.78
N GLU A 124 13.22 -13.76 7.06
CA GLU A 124 14.49 -13.52 7.79
C GLU A 124 15.42 -12.39 7.29
N HIS A 125 15.09 -11.68 6.20
CA HIS A 125 15.96 -10.65 5.60
C HIS A 125 15.20 -9.39 5.12
N ALA A 126 14.11 -9.02 5.81
CA ALA A 126 13.24 -7.94 5.36
C ALA A 126 13.82 -6.52 5.54
N SER A 127 14.71 -6.30 6.51
CA SER A 127 15.34 -4.99 6.76
C SER A 127 16.85 -5.10 6.69
N ASN A 128 17.50 -4.05 6.16
CA ASN A 128 18.95 -3.92 6.15
C ASN A 128 19.46 -3.49 7.54
N GLY A 129 19.46 -4.42 8.50
CA GLY A 129 20.07 -4.22 9.81
C GLY A 129 21.59 -4.06 9.71
N ASP A 130 22.24 -3.70 10.82
CA ASP A 130 23.70 -3.49 10.90
C ASP A 130 24.22 -3.92 12.28
N THR A 131 23.66 -4.99 12.85
CA THR A 131 24.04 -5.49 14.17
C THR A 131 24.18 -7.01 14.26
N ASP A 132 23.85 -7.78 13.23
CA ASP A 132 23.76 -9.25 13.25
C ASP A 132 22.89 -9.80 14.40
N ILE A 133 22.06 -8.97 15.06
CA ILE A 133 21.16 -9.37 16.14
C ILE A 133 19.74 -9.41 15.58
N PHE A 134 19.07 -10.55 15.74
CA PHE A 134 17.75 -10.77 15.20
C PHE A 134 16.68 -10.77 16.30
N ILE A 135 15.64 -9.95 16.14
CA ILE A 135 14.42 -10.01 16.96
C ILE A 135 13.25 -10.21 16.01
N ASN A 136 12.44 -11.26 16.26
CA ASN A 136 11.31 -11.64 15.40
C ASN A 136 11.70 -11.80 13.91
N CYS A 137 12.87 -12.37 13.66
CA CYS A 137 13.44 -12.57 12.32
C CYS A 137 13.85 -11.27 11.58
N GLN A 138 14.04 -10.17 12.31
CA GLN A 138 14.52 -8.90 11.79
C GLN A 138 15.90 -8.56 12.38
N GLU A 139 16.88 -8.27 11.53
CA GLU A 139 18.16 -7.72 11.99
C GLU A 139 17.93 -6.29 12.53
N ILE A 140 18.19 -6.10 13.82
CA ILE A 140 17.98 -4.81 14.47
C ILE A 140 19.08 -3.83 14.08
N THR A 141 18.78 -2.54 14.17
CA THR A 141 19.76 -1.46 14.01
C THR A 141 20.44 -1.16 15.34
N LYS A 142 21.64 -0.57 15.31
CA LYS A 142 22.37 -0.14 16.53
C LYS A 142 21.51 0.75 17.45
N THR A 143 20.64 1.58 16.86
CA THR A 143 19.69 2.42 17.60
C THR A 143 18.62 1.61 18.32
N GLN A 144 18.05 0.59 17.69
CA GLN A 144 17.08 -0.32 18.33
C GLN A 144 17.75 -1.14 19.44
N LEU A 145 18.98 -1.60 19.22
CA LEU A 145 19.76 -2.30 20.24
C LEU A 145 20.03 -1.43 21.48
N MET A 146 20.36 -0.15 21.30
CA MET A 146 20.52 0.78 22.43
C MET A 146 19.21 0.96 23.20
N MET A 147 18.09 1.17 22.51
CA MET A 147 16.78 1.29 23.17
C MET A 147 16.45 0.03 23.99
N LEU A 148 16.66 -1.16 23.44
CA LEU A 148 16.44 -2.42 24.15
C LEU A 148 17.34 -2.59 25.39
N LYS A 149 18.61 -2.18 25.31
CA LYS A 149 19.54 -2.23 26.45
C LYS A 149 19.14 -1.28 27.59
N GLU A 150 18.53 -0.15 27.28
CA GLU A 150 18.07 0.78 28.31
C GLU A 150 16.79 0.28 29.00
N PHE A 151 15.89 -0.39 28.29
CA PHE A 151 14.71 -1.01 28.91
C PHE A 151 15.03 -2.28 29.73
N GLY A 152 16.11 -3.00 29.41
CA GLY A 152 16.53 -4.21 30.14
C GLY A 152 17.36 -3.97 31.41
N LYS A 153 17.55 -2.70 31.82
CA LYS A 153 18.32 -2.33 33.04
C LYS A 153 17.45 -1.96 34.24
N GLY A 154 16.14 -2.09 34.12
CA GLY A 154 15.19 -1.85 35.20
C GLY A 154 14.53 -3.12 35.69
N ASP A 155 15.32 -4.05 36.24
CA ASP A 155 14.89 -5.07 37.19
C ASP A 155 16.03 -5.32 38.19
#